data_AF-A0A2D5WEA9-F1
#
_entry.id   AF-A0A2D5WEA9-F1
#
_cell.length_a   1.000
_cell.length_b   1.000
_cell.length_c   1.000
_cell.angle_alpha   90.00
_cell.angle_beta   90.00
_cell.angle_gamma   90.00
#
_symmetry.space_group_name_H-M   'P 1'
#
loop_
_entity.id
_entity.type
_entity.pdbx_description
1 polymer ?
#
loop_
_entity_poly.entity_id
_entity_poly.type
_entity_poly.pdbx_seq_one_letter_code
_entity_poly.pdbx_strand_id
1 'polypeptide(L)'
;MHSRTILLSLLLLLTTAIPRFHAAAKPTTLETSSVQFQIWPDNGSYTIVDKQANASWHSNPFEPRFGVVRAGGKSLSLAQCEVRRAKDTLEAVFRPLPAMPNATLTVHIKVLKGGKALQFSYRADKALAVEHVRLLEDALWVTDTEKGYLLVPVREGMLLPADTGLAFTHDFDTFAYEGCHMEMLGIAKRGAAALLTWHDPYVKARTKSVLPAEGRFKGRQVLSPSLELRQSANSFQLHLLGNGNHITIAQAYR
;
A
#
# COMPACT_ATOMS: atom_id res chain seq x y z
N MET A 1 -57.01 -19.31 56.28
CA MET A 1 -56.87 -20.50 55.41
C MET A 1 -55.67 -20.29 54.51
N HIS A 2 -54.72 -21.22 54.58
CA HIS A 2 -53.46 -21.24 53.82
C HIS A 2 -53.67 -21.74 52.38
N SER A 3 -52.94 -21.15 51.42
CA SER A 3 -52.47 -21.85 50.20
C SER A 3 -51.31 -21.01 49.59
N ARG A 4 -50.03 -21.36 49.77
CA ARG A 4 -49.19 -22.38 49.06
C ARG A 4 -48.90 -22.02 47.58
N THR A 5 -47.68 -21.53 47.28
CA THR A 5 -46.56 -22.19 46.54
C THR A 5 -46.71 -22.04 45.00
N ILE A 6 -45.73 -21.86 44.09
CA ILE A 6 -44.36 -22.36 43.88
C ILE A 6 -43.60 -21.40 42.93
N LEU A 7 -42.29 -21.27 43.18
CA LEU A 7 -41.27 -20.54 42.42
C LEU A 7 -40.46 -21.52 41.51
N LEU A 8 -39.76 -21.00 40.49
CA LEU A 8 -38.70 -21.64 39.66
C LEU A 8 -39.20 -22.63 38.58
N SER A 9 -38.66 -22.71 37.35
CA SER A 9 -37.28 -22.50 36.89
C SER A 9 -37.28 -22.21 35.38
N LEU A 10 -36.55 -21.21 34.89
CA LEU A 10 -36.27 -21.05 33.45
C LEU A 10 -34.78 -21.33 33.20
N LEU A 11 -34.53 -22.44 32.50
CA LEU A 11 -33.20 -22.92 32.12
C LEU A 11 -32.66 -22.04 30.98
N LEU A 12 -31.67 -21.20 31.26
CA LEU A 12 -31.01 -20.39 30.23
C LEU A 12 -29.95 -21.25 29.52
N LEU A 13 -30.23 -21.70 28.30
CA LEU A 13 -29.25 -22.33 27.42
C LEU A 13 -28.22 -21.28 26.97
N LEU A 14 -27.04 -21.27 27.60
CA LEU A 14 -25.87 -20.58 27.07
C LEU A 14 -25.42 -21.30 25.79
N THR A 15 -25.77 -20.74 24.64
CA THR A 15 -25.13 -21.08 23.37
C THR A 15 -23.76 -20.40 23.36
N THR A 16 -22.71 -21.16 23.65
CA THR A 16 -21.33 -20.69 23.48
C THR A 16 -21.06 -20.53 21.98
N ALA A 17 -21.08 -19.29 21.51
CA ALA A 17 -20.63 -18.96 20.17
C ALA A 17 -19.12 -19.27 20.08
N ILE A 18 -18.78 -20.41 19.49
CA ILE A 18 -17.40 -20.76 19.17
C ILE A 18 -16.91 -19.69 18.18
N PRO A 19 -15.87 -18.90 18.50
CA PRO A 19 -15.31 -17.96 17.55
C PRO A 19 -14.80 -18.76 16.34
N ARG A 20 -15.40 -18.52 15.17
CA ARG A 20 -14.88 -19.04 13.90
C ARG A 20 -13.53 -18.39 13.65
N PHE A 21 -12.46 -19.06 14.04
CA PHE A 21 -11.13 -18.80 13.49
C PHE A 21 -11.20 -19.04 11.98
N HIS A 22 -11.38 -17.97 11.22
CA HIS A 22 -11.18 -18.03 9.77
C HIS A 22 -9.70 -18.29 9.55
N ALA A 23 -9.37 -19.42 8.91
CA ALA A 23 -8.02 -19.64 8.42
C ALA A 23 -7.63 -18.44 7.54
N ALA A 24 -6.47 -17.82 7.83
CA ALA A 24 -5.98 -16.69 7.06
C ALA A 24 -5.97 -17.06 5.57
N ALA A 25 -6.53 -16.18 4.73
CA ALA A 25 -6.64 -16.47 3.31
C ALA A 25 -5.23 -16.63 2.72
N LYS A 26 -5.03 -17.66 1.89
CA LYS A 26 -3.74 -17.84 1.20
C LYS A 26 -3.50 -16.63 0.28
N PRO A 27 -2.27 -16.08 0.24
CA PRO A 27 -1.99 -14.99 -0.67
C PRO A 27 -2.10 -15.44 -2.13
N THR A 28 -2.53 -14.53 -3.00
CA THR A 28 -2.43 -14.72 -4.44
C THR A 28 -1.11 -14.13 -4.93
N THR A 29 -0.36 -14.90 -5.71
CA THR A 29 1.01 -14.56 -6.12
C THR A 29 1.12 -14.26 -7.61
N LEU A 30 1.84 -13.20 -7.95
CA LEU A 30 2.36 -12.88 -9.29
C LEU A 30 3.88 -12.91 -9.23
N GLU A 31 4.49 -13.78 -10.04
CA GLU A 31 5.92 -14.09 -9.90
C GLU A 31 6.62 -14.16 -11.24
N THR A 32 7.84 -13.63 -11.26
CA THR A 32 8.79 -13.64 -12.37
C THR A 32 10.15 -14.14 -11.86
N SER A 33 11.17 -14.15 -12.71
CA SER A 33 12.55 -14.44 -12.30
C SER A 33 13.13 -13.37 -11.37
N SER A 34 12.62 -12.12 -11.40
CA SER A 34 13.17 -10.98 -10.64
C SER A 34 12.26 -10.48 -9.53
N VAL A 35 10.95 -10.67 -9.65
CA VAL A 35 9.96 -10.11 -8.72
C VAL A 35 9.00 -11.19 -8.24
N GLN A 36 8.62 -11.12 -6.97
CA GLN A 36 7.44 -11.80 -6.46
C GLN A 36 6.54 -10.79 -5.77
N PHE A 37 5.32 -10.62 -6.28
CA PHE A 37 4.25 -9.83 -5.66
C PHE A 37 3.23 -10.79 -5.05
N GLN A 38 2.87 -10.58 -3.79
CA GLN A 38 1.85 -11.36 -3.10
C GLN A 38 0.82 -10.43 -2.48
N ILE A 39 -0.47 -10.75 -2.62
CA ILE A 39 -1.58 -10.00 -1.99
C ILE A 39 -2.45 -10.96 -1.19
N TRP A 40 -2.83 -10.55 0.02
CA TRP A 40 -3.76 -11.26 0.88
C TRP A 40 -5.18 -10.74 0.67
N PRO A 41 -6.11 -11.53 0.10
CA PRO A 41 -7.45 -11.04 -0.24
C PRO A 41 -8.32 -10.62 0.97
N ASP A 42 -8.04 -11.20 2.14
CA ASP A 42 -8.80 -10.99 3.38
C ASP A 42 -8.58 -9.61 4.02
N ASN A 43 -7.43 -8.99 3.78
CA ASN A 43 -7.07 -7.70 4.37
C ASN A 43 -6.30 -6.76 3.44
N GLY A 44 -6.01 -7.17 2.20
CA GLY A 44 -5.47 -6.29 1.15
C GLY A 44 -4.00 -5.95 1.34
N SER A 45 -3.37 -6.47 2.39
CA SER A 45 -1.92 -6.36 2.58
C SER A 45 -1.20 -7.05 1.43
N TYR A 46 -0.01 -6.58 1.13
CA TYR A 46 0.82 -7.17 0.09
C TYR A 46 2.30 -7.08 0.42
N THR A 47 3.06 -7.95 -0.23
CA THR A 47 4.52 -7.95 -0.19
C THR A 47 5.07 -7.97 -1.61
N ILE A 48 6.23 -7.36 -1.77
CA ILE A 48 6.99 -7.31 -3.02
C ILE A 48 8.40 -7.74 -2.68
N VAL A 49 8.87 -8.83 -3.27
CA VAL A 49 10.23 -9.32 -3.13
C VAL A 49 11.02 -8.95 -4.38
N ASP A 50 12.07 -8.17 -4.20
CA ASP A 50 13.16 -8.02 -5.16
C ASP A 50 14.13 -9.19 -4.98
N LYS A 51 14.10 -10.12 -5.94
CA LYS A 51 14.94 -11.32 -5.90
C LYS A 51 16.39 -11.03 -6.23
N GLN A 52 16.69 -9.93 -6.93
CA GLN A 52 18.07 -9.56 -7.28
C GLN A 52 18.81 -8.98 -6.07
N ALA A 53 18.11 -8.19 -5.24
CA ALA A 53 18.67 -7.63 -4.01
C ALA A 53 18.43 -8.48 -2.75
N ASN A 54 17.63 -9.55 -2.85
CA ASN A 54 17.10 -10.27 -1.71
C ASN A 54 16.45 -9.32 -0.67
N ALA A 55 15.58 -8.43 -1.18
CA ALA A 55 14.92 -7.39 -0.39
C ALA A 55 13.41 -7.52 -0.44
N SER A 56 12.76 -7.34 0.71
CA SER A 56 11.30 -7.36 0.83
C SER A 56 10.76 -5.97 1.13
N TRP A 57 9.77 -5.58 0.36
CA TRP A 57 8.98 -4.37 0.51
C TRP A 57 7.55 -4.76 0.90
N HIS A 58 6.95 -3.98 1.78
CA HIS A 58 5.66 -4.33 2.39
C HIS A 58 4.65 -3.21 2.18
N SER A 59 3.36 -3.57 2.21
CA SER A 59 2.25 -2.63 2.33
C SER A 59 2.28 -1.89 3.68
N ASN A 60 1.27 -1.04 3.90
CA ASN A 60 1.08 -0.27 5.13
C ASN A 60 1.30 -1.12 6.40
N PRO A 61 2.24 -0.73 7.29
CA PRO A 61 2.50 -1.48 8.52
C PRO A 61 1.65 -1.05 9.72
N PHE A 62 0.81 -0.03 9.54
CA PHE A 62 -0.07 0.53 10.57
C PHE A 62 -1.50 0.00 10.44
N GLU A 63 -1.97 -0.17 9.21
CA GLU A 63 -3.32 -0.65 8.90
C GLU A 63 -3.25 -1.67 7.75
N PRO A 64 -3.72 -2.92 7.93
CA PRO A 64 -3.71 -3.91 6.85
C PRO A 64 -4.77 -3.51 5.80
N ARG A 65 -4.29 -2.96 4.68
CA ARG A 65 -5.06 -2.57 3.50
C ARG A 65 -4.16 -2.38 2.28
N PHE A 66 -4.76 -2.42 1.09
CA PHE A 66 -4.07 -2.14 -0.16
C PHE A 66 -3.85 -0.64 -0.39
N GLY A 67 -4.80 0.18 0.07
CA GLY A 67 -4.83 1.61 -0.10
C GLY A 67 -6.16 2.21 0.38
N VAL A 68 -6.44 3.43 -0.03
CA VAL A 68 -7.64 4.18 0.36
C VAL A 68 -8.24 4.84 -0.88
N VAL A 69 -9.57 4.85 -0.99
CA VAL A 69 -10.29 5.64 -1.98
C VAL A 69 -11.10 6.72 -1.28
N ARG A 70 -11.07 7.95 -1.80
CA ARG A 70 -11.96 9.02 -1.37
C ARG A 70 -13.13 9.12 -2.35
N ALA A 71 -14.34 9.02 -1.81
CA ALA A 71 -15.59 8.97 -2.56
C ALA A 71 -16.72 9.57 -1.71
N GLY A 72 -17.51 10.49 -2.30
CA GLY A 72 -18.63 11.14 -1.61
C GLY A 72 -18.22 11.82 -0.29
N GLY A 73 -17.06 12.47 -0.27
CA GLY A 73 -16.48 13.15 0.89
C GLY A 73 -15.90 12.22 1.97
N LYS A 74 -15.97 10.89 1.79
CA LYS A 74 -15.50 9.89 2.76
C LYS A 74 -14.26 9.17 2.28
N SER A 75 -13.37 8.85 3.21
CA SER A 75 -12.24 7.95 2.96
C SER A 75 -12.67 6.51 3.26
N LEU A 76 -12.52 5.62 2.29
CA LEU A 76 -12.93 4.22 2.36
C LEU A 76 -11.71 3.32 2.18
N SER A 77 -11.58 2.30 3.04
CA SER A 77 -10.46 1.37 3.03
C SER A 77 -10.56 0.36 1.89
N LEU A 78 -9.43 0.06 1.24
CA LEU A 78 -9.29 -1.04 0.29
C LEU A 78 -8.71 -2.27 1.01
N ALA A 79 -9.45 -2.80 1.99
CA ALA A 79 -9.00 -3.93 2.83
C ALA A 79 -9.41 -5.30 2.25
N GLN A 80 -10.69 -5.54 1.96
CA GLN A 80 -11.11 -6.83 1.40
C GLN A 80 -11.23 -6.77 -0.12
N CYS A 81 -10.68 -7.76 -0.81
CA CYS A 81 -10.77 -7.87 -2.26
C CYS A 81 -10.98 -9.30 -2.75
N GLU A 82 -11.54 -9.40 -3.95
CA GLU A 82 -11.41 -10.60 -4.77
C GLU A 82 -10.17 -10.44 -5.65
N VAL A 83 -9.32 -11.46 -5.70
CA VAL A 83 -8.11 -11.41 -6.54
C VAL A 83 -8.19 -12.48 -7.62
N ARG A 84 -7.99 -12.08 -8.86
CA ARG A 84 -7.92 -12.95 -10.04
C ARG A 84 -6.55 -12.82 -10.67
N ARG A 85 -5.99 -13.93 -11.14
CA ARG A 85 -4.72 -13.95 -11.87
C ARG A 85 -4.97 -14.32 -13.33
N ALA A 86 -4.39 -13.54 -14.23
CA ALA A 86 -4.34 -13.84 -15.66
C ALA A 86 -2.92 -13.60 -16.19
N LYS A 87 -2.19 -14.67 -16.51
CA LYS A 87 -0.80 -14.63 -17.01
C LYS A 87 0.13 -13.73 -16.18
N ASP A 88 0.40 -12.54 -16.70
CA ASP A 88 1.32 -11.50 -16.23
C ASP A 88 0.63 -10.40 -15.41
N THR A 89 -0.66 -10.57 -15.12
CA THR A 89 -1.51 -9.58 -14.46
C THR A 89 -2.26 -10.20 -13.29
N LEU A 90 -2.36 -9.45 -12.19
CA LEU A 90 -3.34 -9.64 -11.12
C LEU A 90 -4.39 -8.55 -11.20
N GLU A 91 -5.64 -8.92 -10.96
CA GLU A 91 -6.79 -8.03 -10.83
C GLU A 91 -7.33 -8.16 -9.40
N ALA A 92 -7.28 -7.07 -8.64
CA ALA A 92 -7.83 -6.99 -7.29
C ALA A 92 -9.08 -6.10 -7.30
N VAL A 93 -10.25 -6.69 -7.06
CA VAL A 93 -11.55 -6.03 -7.09
C VAL A 93 -11.99 -5.72 -5.66
N PHE A 94 -12.17 -4.43 -5.37
CA PHE A 94 -12.59 -3.91 -4.07
C PHE A 94 -14.04 -3.42 -4.13
N ARG A 95 -14.77 -3.60 -3.03
CA ARG A 95 -16.15 -3.10 -2.83
C ARG A 95 -16.20 -2.19 -1.62
N PRO A 96 -15.69 -0.95 -1.74
CA PRO A 96 -15.50 -0.06 -0.59
C PRO A 96 -16.82 0.44 0.04
N LEU A 97 -17.95 0.27 -0.65
CA LEU A 97 -19.28 0.67 -0.18
C LEU A 97 -20.19 -0.56 -0.02
N PRO A 98 -20.38 -1.09 1.20
CA PRO A 98 -21.22 -2.28 1.43
C PRO A 98 -22.66 -2.12 0.96
N ALA A 99 -23.21 -0.90 1.02
CA ALA A 99 -24.57 -0.60 0.54
C ALA A 99 -24.69 -0.59 -0.99
N MET A 100 -23.57 -0.56 -1.73
CA MET A 100 -23.53 -0.55 -3.19
C MET A 100 -22.48 -1.55 -3.70
N PRO A 101 -22.73 -2.87 -3.58
CA PRO A 101 -21.72 -3.89 -3.87
C PRO A 101 -21.27 -3.94 -5.35
N ASN A 102 -22.03 -3.32 -6.26
CA ASN A 102 -21.68 -3.20 -7.67
C ASN A 102 -20.83 -1.94 -7.97
N ALA A 103 -20.65 -1.03 -7.01
CA ALA A 103 -19.76 0.11 -7.14
C ALA A 103 -18.34 -0.31 -6.76
N THR A 104 -17.61 -0.86 -7.72
CA THR A 104 -16.29 -1.45 -7.51
C THR A 104 -15.15 -0.48 -7.83
N LEU A 105 -14.01 -0.76 -7.20
CA LEU A 105 -12.72 -0.22 -7.60
C LEU A 105 -11.82 -1.41 -7.90
N THR A 106 -11.32 -1.50 -9.12
CA THR A 106 -10.46 -2.59 -9.57
C THR A 106 -9.04 -2.08 -9.75
N VAL A 107 -8.08 -2.68 -9.04
CA VAL A 107 -6.66 -2.43 -9.24
C VAL A 107 -6.07 -3.56 -10.10
N HIS A 108 -5.38 -3.20 -11.17
CA HIS A 108 -4.59 -4.12 -11.98
C HIS A 108 -3.12 -3.96 -11.62
N ILE A 109 -2.46 -5.08 -11.32
CA ILE A 109 -1.03 -5.18 -11.09
C ILE A 109 -0.45 -6.00 -12.24
N LYS A 110 0.23 -5.33 -13.16
CA LYS A 110 0.79 -5.95 -14.37
C LYS A 110 2.31 -5.98 -14.32
N VAL A 111 2.90 -7.11 -14.69
CA VAL A 111 4.34 -7.23 -14.90
C VAL A 111 4.74 -6.52 -16.19
N LEU A 112 5.77 -5.68 -16.11
CA LEU A 112 6.37 -4.97 -17.24
C LEU A 112 7.87 -5.29 -17.38
N LYS A 113 8.47 -4.79 -18.47
CA LYS A 113 9.93 -4.76 -18.71
C LYS A 113 10.60 -6.13 -18.51
N GLY A 114 10.01 -7.18 -19.08
CA GLY A 114 10.57 -8.53 -18.99
C GLY A 114 10.62 -9.11 -17.58
N GLY A 115 9.76 -8.65 -16.67
CA GLY A 115 9.69 -9.19 -15.32
C GLY A 115 10.34 -8.35 -14.22
N LYS A 116 10.79 -7.13 -14.52
CA LYS A 116 11.57 -6.27 -13.60
C LYS A 116 10.78 -5.09 -13.01
N ALA A 117 9.58 -4.85 -13.52
CA ALA A 117 8.73 -3.76 -13.05
C ALA A 117 7.29 -4.22 -12.87
N LEU A 118 6.57 -3.55 -11.97
CA LEU A 118 5.13 -3.72 -11.75
C LEU A 118 4.44 -2.40 -12.09
N GLN A 119 3.44 -2.43 -12.96
CA GLN A 119 2.50 -1.34 -13.13
C GLN A 119 1.29 -1.57 -12.24
N PHE A 120 0.95 -0.55 -11.47
CA PHE A 120 -0.30 -0.48 -10.75
C PHE A 120 -1.20 0.49 -11.51
N SER A 121 -2.41 0.06 -11.83
CA SER A 121 -3.43 0.94 -12.41
C SER A 121 -4.78 0.66 -11.79
N TYR A 122 -5.69 1.63 -11.78
CA TYR A 122 -7.04 1.39 -11.28
C TYR A 122 -8.11 1.80 -12.28
N ARG A 123 -9.28 1.17 -12.15
CA ARG A 123 -10.54 1.56 -12.75
C ARG A 123 -11.58 1.59 -11.65
N ALA A 124 -12.52 2.52 -11.73
CA ALA A 124 -13.60 2.63 -10.77
C ALA A 124 -14.94 2.78 -11.49
N ASP A 125 -15.98 2.17 -10.93
CA ASP A 125 -17.34 2.39 -11.38
C ASP A 125 -17.75 3.84 -11.13
N LYS A 126 -18.48 4.44 -12.07
CA LYS A 126 -18.96 5.83 -11.96
C LYS A 126 -19.80 6.06 -10.70
N ALA A 127 -20.53 5.03 -10.26
CA ALA A 127 -21.35 5.07 -9.05
C ALA A 127 -20.53 5.29 -7.76
N LEU A 128 -19.23 4.98 -7.77
CA LEU A 128 -18.35 5.23 -6.64
C LEU A 128 -18.04 6.72 -6.47
N ALA A 129 -18.21 7.55 -7.52
CA ALA A 129 -17.92 8.98 -7.50
C ALA A 129 -16.54 9.30 -6.87
N VAL A 130 -15.50 8.66 -7.41
CA VAL A 130 -14.12 8.76 -6.91
C VAL A 130 -13.60 10.19 -7.06
N GLU A 131 -13.15 10.76 -5.95
CA GLU A 131 -12.42 12.04 -5.90
C GLU A 131 -10.92 11.81 -6.12
N HIS A 132 -10.36 10.82 -5.41
CA HIS A 132 -8.98 10.37 -5.59
C HIS A 132 -8.76 8.98 -4.98
N VAL A 133 -7.68 8.32 -5.41
CA VAL A 133 -7.24 7.03 -4.86
C VAL A 133 -5.83 7.17 -4.35
N ARG A 134 -5.59 6.80 -3.09
CA ARG A 134 -4.24 6.67 -2.53
C ARG A 134 -3.81 5.21 -2.55
N LEU A 135 -2.82 4.92 -3.38
CA LEU A 135 -2.17 3.61 -3.48
C LEU A 135 -0.75 3.70 -2.92
N LEU A 136 -0.12 2.54 -2.67
CA LEU A 136 1.13 2.46 -1.90
C LEU A 136 1.05 3.23 -0.57
N GLU A 137 -0.13 3.28 0.04
CA GLU A 137 -0.37 4.09 1.23
C GLU A 137 0.49 3.57 2.39
N ASP A 138 1.40 4.41 2.87
CA ASP A 138 2.49 4.06 3.81
C ASP A 138 3.25 2.76 3.47
N ALA A 139 3.33 2.40 2.18
CA ALA A 139 3.98 1.18 1.71
C ALA A 139 5.46 1.39 1.42
N LEU A 140 6.18 0.33 1.06
CA LEU A 140 7.62 0.35 0.73
C LEU A 140 8.48 1.00 1.82
N TRP A 141 8.01 0.94 3.06
CA TRP A 141 8.60 1.65 4.17
C TRP A 141 10.00 1.13 4.51
N VAL A 142 10.80 2.02 5.07
CA VAL A 142 12.20 1.79 5.42
C VAL A 142 12.49 2.34 6.82
N THR A 143 13.54 1.82 7.48
CA THR A 143 13.95 2.28 8.82
C THR A 143 15.43 2.66 8.90
N ASP A 144 15.81 3.31 10.00
CA ASP A 144 17.20 3.61 10.34
C ASP A 144 18.08 2.35 10.39
N THR A 145 17.55 1.23 10.91
CA THR A 145 18.32 -0.03 10.97
C THR A 145 18.67 -0.59 9.60
N GLU A 146 17.88 -0.26 8.58
CA GLU A 146 18.14 -0.65 7.19
C GLU A 146 18.94 0.42 6.43
N LYS A 147 19.39 1.49 7.11
CA LYS A 147 19.98 2.68 6.48
C LYS A 147 19.08 3.23 5.36
N GLY A 148 17.78 3.23 5.62
CA GLY A 148 16.74 3.55 4.64
C GLY A 148 16.69 5.03 4.29
N TYR A 149 16.34 5.35 3.05
CA TYR A 149 16.05 6.72 2.63
C TYR A 149 15.06 6.78 1.46
N LEU A 150 14.40 7.92 1.31
CA LEU A 150 13.65 8.30 0.12
C LEU A 150 14.39 9.38 -0.67
N LEU A 151 14.21 9.38 -1.99
CA LEU A 151 14.64 10.46 -2.87
C LEU A 151 13.41 11.13 -3.46
N VAL A 152 13.28 12.43 -3.22
CA VAL A 152 12.21 13.27 -3.73
C VAL A 152 12.82 14.25 -4.72
N PRO A 153 12.28 14.37 -5.94
CA PRO A 153 12.86 15.23 -6.98
C PRO A 153 12.36 16.68 -6.84
N VAL A 154 12.46 17.25 -5.64
CA VAL A 154 12.18 18.67 -5.40
C VAL A 154 13.45 19.47 -5.66
N ARG A 155 13.34 20.53 -6.48
CA ARG A 155 14.48 21.31 -6.98
C ARG A 155 15.56 20.39 -7.57
N GLU A 156 16.80 20.46 -7.08
CA GLU A 156 17.93 19.61 -7.49
C GLU A 156 17.82 18.15 -6.98
N GLY A 157 16.89 17.89 -6.07
CA GLY A 157 16.71 16.61 -5.40
C GLY A 157 16.89 16.73 -3.89
N MET A 158 16.11 15.95 -3.16
CA MET A 158 16.13 15.87 -1.71
C MET A 158 16.23 14.41 -1.28
N LEU A 159 17.22 14.11 -0.45
CA LEU A 159 17.35 12.82 0.22
C LEU A 159 16.76 12.95 1.63
N LEU A 160 15.78 12.11 1.93
CA LEU A 160 15.14 12.01 3.24
C LEU A 160 15.61 10.71 3.91
N PRO A 161 16.53 10.77 4.88
CA PRO A 161 16.99 9.56 5.56
C PRO A 161 16.02 9.16 6.67
N ALA A 162 15.97 7.87 6.98
CA ALA A 162 15.10 7.32 8.00
C ALA A 162 15.69 7.40 9.43
N ASP A 163 16.65 8.30 9.69
CA ASP A 163 17.36 8.43 10.97
C ASP A 163 17.41 9.87 11.53
N THR A 164 16.59 10.78 10.98
CA THR A 164 16.51 12.19 11.40
C THR A 164 15.97 12.41 12.82
N GLY A 165 15.19 11.47 13.36
CA GLY A 165 14.42 11.67 14.59
C GLY A 165 13.23 12.64 14.45
N LEU A 166 12.82 12.97 13.22
CA LEU A 166 11.70 13.89 12.96
C LEU A 166 10.48 13.14 12.45
N ALA A 167 9.31 13.38 13.07
CA ALA A 167 8.02 12.95 12.55
C ALA A 167 7.44 14.03 11.63
N PHE A 168 6.97 13.64 10.45
CA PHE A 168 6.35 14.56 9.51
C PHE A 168 5.46 13.84 8.50
N THR A 169 4.62 14.60 7.81
CA THR A 169 3.98 14.20 6.56
C THR A 169 4.11 15.36 5.60
N HIS A 170 4.57 15.10 4.38
CA HIS A 170 4.74 16.12 3.35
C HIS A 170 4.22 15.63 2.01
N ASP A 171 3.51 16.51 1.31
CA ASP A 171 2.92 16.24 0.01
C ASP A 171 3.67 17.04 -1.06
N PHE A 172 4.07 16.36 -2.13
CA PHE A 172 4.73 16.91 -3.30
C PHE A 172 3.81 16.71 -4.51
N ASP A 173 3.13 17.78 -4.92
CA ASP A 173 2.37 17.81 -6.16
C ASP A 173 3.34 17.72 -7.36
N THR A 174 2.98 16.98 -8.42
CA THR A 174 3.82 16.90 -9.62
C THR A 174 3.86 18.26 -10.32
N PHE A 175 5.07 18.72 -10.67
CA PHE A 175 5.38 20.01 -11.31
C PHE A 175 4.96 21.28 -10.53
N ALA A 176 4.60 21.16 -9.25
CA ALA A 176 4.45 22.32 -8.39
C ALA A 176 5.82 22.92 -8.00
N TYR A 177 5.84 24.19 -7.57
CA TYR A 177 7.07 24.93 -7.28
C TYR A 177 7.98 24.28 -6.22
N GLU A 178 7.41 23.76 -5.13
CA GLU A 178 8.10 22.93 -4.13
C GLU A 178 7.66 21.46 -4.24
N GLY A 179 7.28 21.04 -5.46
CA GLY A 179 6.75 19.73 -5.77
C GLY A 179 7.78 18.78 -6.37
N CYS A 180 7.30 17.72 -7.00
CA CYS A 180 8.12 16.81 -7.80
C CYS A 180 8.39 17.41 -9.18
N HIS A 181 9.63 17.81 -9.48
CA HIS A 181 10.01 18.29 -10.82
C HIS A 181 10.30 17.15 -11.82
N MET A 182 10.46 15.94 -11.30
CA MET A 182 10.52 14.72 -12.08
C MET A 182 9.38 13.80 -11.63
N GLU A 183 8.83 13.02 -12.56
CA GLU A 183 7.72 12.09 -12.29
C GLU A 183 8.21 10.81 -11.61
N MET A 184 8.93 10.94 -10.48
CA MET A 184 9.53 9.83 -9.76
C MET A 184 9.62 10.01 -8.24
N LEU A 185 9.70 8.87 -7.53
CA LEU A 185 10.22 8.77 -6.16
C LEU A 185 11.23 7.62 -6.07
N GLY A 186 12.35 7.86 -5.40
CA GLY A 186 13.34 6.82 -5.12
C GLY A 186 13.18 6.27 -3.70
N ILE A 187 13.40 4.97 -3.53
CA ILE A 187 13.44 4.32 -2.22
C ILE A 187 14.67 3.42 -2.18
N ALA A 188 15.45 3.47 -1.11
CA ALA A 188 16.55 2.55 -0.92
C ALA A 188 16.67 2.10 0.53
N LYS A 189 17.11 0.86 0.72
CA LYS A 189 17.41 0.28 2.04
C LYS A 189 18.36 -0.90 1.89
N ARG A 190 19.31 -1.06 2.81
CA ARG A 190 20.26 -2.20 2.86
C ARG A 190 20.91 -2.51 1.50
N GLY A 191 21.25 -1.48 0.73
CA GLY A 191 21.83 -1.63 -0.61
C GLY A 191 20.86 -2.11 -1.69
N ALA A 192 19.57 -2.26 -1.42
CA ALA A 192 18.52 -2.48 -2.41
C ALA A 192 17.89 -1.14 -2.82
N ALA A 193 17.53 -0.99 -4.09
CA ALA A 193 16.91 0.22 -4.61
C ALA A 193 15.62 -0.06 -5.39
N ALA A 194 14.65 0.83 -5.24
CA ALA A 194 13.40 0.83 -5.96
C ALA A 194 13.08 2.24 -6.48
N LEU A 195 12.44 2.30 -7.63
CA LEU A 195 12.05 3.54 -8.29
C LEU A 195 10.56 3.49 -8.60
N LEU A 196 9.82 4.47 -8.08
CA LEU A 196 8.47 4.76 -8.52
C LEU A 196 8.52 5.77 -9.65
N THR A 197 7.71 5.56 -10.68
CA THR A 197 7.51 6.51 -11.78
C THR A 197 6.05 6.62 -12.12
N TRP A 198 5.63 7.77 -12.62
CA TRP A 198 4.30 7.99 -13.16
C TRP A 198 4.39 8.83 -14.43
N HIS A 199 3.26 9.03 -15.09
CA HIS A 199 3.17 9.90 -16.25
C HIS A 199 1.81 10.59 -16.27
N ASP A 200 1.61 11.49 -15.31
CA ASP A 200 0.39 12.28 -15.15
C ASP A 200 0.64 13.40 -14.10
N PRO A 201 0.33 14.68 -14.40
CA PRO A 201 0.57 15.79 -13.47
C PRO A 201 -0.33 15.74 -12.23
N TYR A 202 -1.41 14.95 -12.23
CA TYR A 202 -2.33 14.83 -11.11
C TYR A 202 -1.96 13.70 -10.13
N VAL A 203 -0.75 13.15 -10.25
CA VAL A 203 -0.13 12.37 -9.19
C VAL A 203 0.46 13.29 -8.12
N LYS A 204 0.15 13.00 -6.87
CA LYS A 204 0.77 13.61 -5.69
C LYS A 204 1.55 12.56 -4.94
N ALA A 205 2.84 12.79 -4.79
CA ALA A 205 3.71 12.02 -3.93
C ALA A 205 3.53 12.47 -2.47
N ARG A 206 3.40 11.54 -1.55
CA ARG A 206 3.46 11.82 -0.10
C ARG A 206 4.64 11.11 0.49
N THR A 207 5.35 11.77 1.40
CA THR A 207 6.31 11.13 2.29
C THR A 207 5.85 11.29 3.72
N LYS A 208 6.02 10.22 4.51
CA LYS A 208 5.61 10.19 5.92
C LYS A 208 6.72 9.57 6.74
N SER A 209 7.14 10.31 7.77
CA SER A 209 8.05 9.84 8.79
C SER A 209 7.30 9.74 10.12
N VAL A 210 7.40 8.59 10.78
CA VAL A 210 6.86 8.39 12.13
C VAL A 210 7.92 7.86 13.08
N LEU A 211 7.80 8.21 14.35
CA LEU A 211 8.59 7.66 15.45
C LEU A 211 7.71 6.65 16.20
N PRO A 212 7.73 5.36 15.82
CA PRO A 212 6.88 4.37 16.46
C PRO A 212 7.29 4.15 17.92
N ALA A 213 6.34 3.65 18.72
CA ALA A 213 6.65 3.14 20.05
C ALA A 213 7.73 2.04 19.98
N GLU A 214 8.58 1.98 21.01
CA GLU A 214 9.66 1.01 21.09
C GLU A 214 9.15 -0.43 20.90
N GLY A 215 9.93 -1.24 20.18
CA GLY A 215 9.61 -2.65 19.93
C GLY A 215 8.57 -2.92 18.84
N ARG A 216 7.83 -1.91 18.35
CA ARG A 216 6.86 -2.10 17.25
C ARG A 216 7.54 -2.42 15.92
N PHE A 217 8.71 -1.81 15.67
CA PHE A 217 9.52 -2.00 14.48
C PHE A 217 10.97 -2.26 14.86
N LYS A 218 11.70 -2.89 13.93
CA LYS A 218 13.17 -2.86 13.96
C LYS A 218 13.60 -1.48 13.45
N GLY A 219 13.81 -0.56 14.39
CA GLY A 219 14.20 0.82 14.12
C GLY A 219 13.40 1.85 14.91
N ARG A 220 13.96 3.04 15.03
CA ARG A 220 13.40 4.17 15.80
C ARG A 220 12.55 5.11 14.96
N GLN A 221 12.66 5.00 13.63
CA GLN A 221 11.91 5.81 12.69
C GLN A 221 11.51 4.96 11.48
N VAL A 222 10.28 5.17 11.01
CA VAL A 222 9.74 4.54 9.80
C VAL A 222 9.43 5.64 8.81
N LEU A 223 10.06 5.56 7.63
CA LEU A 223 9.86 6.47 6.52
C LEU A 223 9.16 5.73 5.38
N SER A 224 8.09 6.30 4.84
CA SER A 224 7.25 5.65 3.83
C SER A 224 6.73 6.62 2.78
N PRO A 225 6.67 6.21 1.49
CA PRO A 225 5.95 6.94 0.45
C PRO A 225 4.44 6.63 0.44
N SER A 226 3.68 7.43 -0.31
CA SER A 226 2.38 7.08 -0.87
C SER A 226 2.16 7.83 -2.18
N LEU A 227 1.29 7.32 -3.05
CA LEU A 227 0.89 8.01 -4.27
C LEU A 227 -0.62 8.25 -4.26
N GLU A 228 -1.01 9.51 -4.32
CA GLU A 228 -2.39 9.93 -4.49
C GLU A 228 -2.66 10.27 -5.96
N LEU A 229 -3.58 9.54 -6.56
CA LEU A 229 -3.97 9.61 -7.96
C LEU A 229 -5.29 10.36 -8.06
N ARG A 230 -5.30 11.49 -8.79
CA ARG A 230 -6.46 12.38 -8.94
C ARG A 230 -6.76 12.60 -10.42
N GLN A 231 -7.99 13.01 -10.73
CA GLN A 231 -8.38 13.40 -12.09
C GLN A 231 -8.03 12.33 -13.15
N SER A 232 -7.13 12.62 -14.10
CA SER A 232 -6.71 11.66 -15.12
C SER A 232 -5.72 10.61 -14.61
N ALA A 233 -5.01 10.89 -13.50
CA ALA A 233 -4.02 9.98 -12.96
C ALA A 233 -4.68 8.68 -12.51
N ASN A 234 -4.26 7.57 -13.11
CA ASN A 234 -4.83 6.26 -12.83
C ASN A 234 -3.80 5.14 -12.74
N SER A 235 -2.51 5.45 -12.92
CA SER A 235 -1.45 4.44 -12.88
C SER A 235 -0.09 5.00 -12.49
N PHE A 236 0.78 4.10 -12.01
CA PHE A 236 2.20 4.33 -11.77
C PHE A 236 2.96 3.00 -11.95
N GLN A 237 4.28 3.06 -12.02
CA GLN A 237 5.15 1.89 -12.12
C GLN A 237 6.15 1.86 -10.97
N LEU A 238 6.37 0.66 -10.44
CA LEU A 238 7.45 0.32 -9.51
C LEU A 238 8.50 -0.49 -10.26
N HIS A 239 9.73 0.02 -10.32
CA HIS A 239 10.90 -0.66 -10.85
C HIS A 239 11.74 -1.16 -9.68
N LEU A 240 11.99 -2.47 -9.61
CA LEU A 240 12.94 -3.03 -8.65
C LEU A 240 14.31 -3.04 -9.31
N LEU A 241 15.26 -2.30 -8.75
CA LEU A 241 16.55 -2.03 -9.38
C LEU A 241 17.64 -3.00 -8.90
N GLY A 242 17.31 -3.96 -8.04
CA GLY A 242 18.29 -4.84 -7.44
C GLY A 242 19.19 -4.09 -6.46
N ASN A 243 20.47 -4.47 -6.43
CA ASN A 243 21.46 -3.80 -5.60
C ASN A 243 21.75 -2.40 -6.17
N GLY A 244 21.62 -1.36 -5.35
CA GLY A 244 21.79 0.01 -5.79
C GLY A 244 21.68 1.05 -4.68
N ASN A 245 21.85 2.30 -5.10
CA ASN A 245 21.75 3.49 -4.27
C ASN A 245 21.12 4.65 -5.07
N HIS A 246 21.25 5.88 -4.57
CA HIS A 246 20.72 7.07 -5.23
C HIS A 246 21.24 7.29 -6.66
N ILE A 247 22.48 6.89 -6.96
CA ILE A 247 23.03 6.96 -8.31
C ILE A 247 22.29 5.96 -9.23
N THR A 248 22.09 4.73 -8.77
CA THR A 248 21.32 3.71 -9.51
C THR A 248 19.90 4.18 -9.81
N ILE A 249 19.25 4.84 -8.84
CA ILE A 249 17.90 5.39 -9.00
C ILE A 249 17.88 6.48 -10.06
N ALA A 250 18.81 7.45 -9.97
CA ALA A 250 18.89 8.55 -10.94
C ALA A 250 19.18 8.04 -12.36
N GLN A 251 20.09 7.07 -12.50
CA GLN A 251 20.41 6.44 -13.78
C GLN A 251 19.23 5.66 -14.37
N ALA A 252 18.42 5.00 -13.53
CA ALA A 252 17.26 4.24 -13.99
C ALA A 252 16.09 5.13 -14.44
N TYR A 253 16.02 6.38 -13.97
CA TYR A 253 15.03 7.35 -14.41
C TYR A 253 15.40 8.04 -15.73
N ARG A 254 16.70 8.26 -15.96
CA ARG A 254 17.24 8.89 -17.18
C ARG A 254 16.99 8.04 -18.43
#